data_AF-A0A497QLN4-F1
#
_entry.id   AF-A0A497QLN4-F1
#
_cell.length_a   1.000
_cell.length_b   1.000
_cell.length_c   1.000
_cell.angle_alpha   90.00
_cell.angle_beta   90.00
_cell.angle_gamma   90.00
#
_symmetry.space_group_name_H-M   'P 1'
#
loop_
_entity.id
_entity.type
_entity.pdbx_description
1 polymer ?
#
loop_
_entity_poly.entity_id
_entity_poly.type
_entity_poly.pdbx_seq_one_letter_code
_entity_poly.pdbx_strand_id
1 'polypeptide(L)'
;MERRSLNYKYWVEFDEDGEIKALHSNKYDCKSPCKEYIVKLIPIKRDVEKELTDSIEKFSDTLIKKSKVLDTEFKKTIKTVKGVLK
;
A
#
# COMPACT_ATOMS: atom_id res chain seq x y z
N MET A 1 -14.01 30.56 -1.05
CA MET A 1 -12.94 30.24 -2.00
C MET A 1 -13.14 28.81 -2.47
N GLU A 2 -13.54 28.61 -3.73
CA GLU A 2 -13.64 27.28 -4.33
C GLU A 2 -12.25 26.63 -4.36
N ARG A 3 -12.11 25.44 -3.76
CA ARG A 3 -10.88 24.65 -3.86
C ARG A 3 -10.76 24.16 -5.31
N ARG A 4 -10.02 24.89 -6.14
CA ARG A 4 -9.59 24.37 -7.45
C ARG A 4 -8.85 23.06 -7.21
N SER A 5 -9.40 21.95 -7.71
CA SER A 5 -8.70 20.68 -7.73
C SER A 5 -7.43 20.87 -8.55
N LEU A 6 -6.27 20.80 -7.90
CA LEU A 6 -4.96 20.89 -8.54
C LEU A 6 -4.78 19.64 -9.41
N ASN A 7 -5.02 19.80 -10.71
CA ASN A 7 -4.68 18.79 -11.71
C ASN A 7 -3.24 19.02 -12.12
N TYR A 8 -2.38 18.03 -11.91
CA TYR A 8 -1.00 18.05 -12.39
C TYR A 8 -0.92 17.32 -13.71
N LYS A 9 -0.34 17.96 -14.71
CA LYS A 9 -0.08 17.36 -16.01
C LYS A 9 1.35 16.84 -16.05
N TYR A 10 1.51 15.59 -16.46
CA TYR A 10 2.81 14.98 -16.71
C TYR A 10 2.83 14.40 -18.11
N TRP A 11 4.00 14.39 -18.72
CA TRP A 11 4.25 13.75 -20.01
C TRP A 11 5.16 12.56 -19.79
N VAL A 12 4.70 11.37 -20.20
CA VAL A 12 5.44 10.13 -20.03
C VAL A 12 6.06 9.75 -21.37
N GLU A 13 7.39 9.59 -21.40
CA GLU A 13 8.10 8.97 -22.50
C GLU A 13 8.08 7.45 -22.33
N PHE A 14 7.85 6.77 -23.45
CA PHE A 14 7.97 5.33 -23.54
C PHE A 14 9.18 4.97 -24.41
N ASP A 15 9.83 3.86 -24.12
CA ASP A 15 10.82 3.27 -25.03
C ASP A 15 10.15 2.43 -26.14
N GLU A 16 10.98 1.78 -26.95
CA GLU A 16 10.54 0.97 -28.09
C GLU A 16 9.79 -0.30 -27.66
N ASP A 17 10.04 -0.79 -26.44
CA ASP A 17 9.36 -1.93 -25.83
C ASP A 17 8.05 -1.52 -25.13
N GLY A 18 7.76 -0.22 -25.07
CA GLY A 18 6.56 0.34 -24.45
C GLY A 18 6.66 0.51 -22.93
N GLU A 19 7.86 0.40 -22.36
CA GLU A 19 8.12 0.66 -20.95
C GLU A 19 8.28 2.17 -20.67
N ILE A 20 8.05 2.58 -19.43
CA ILE A 20 8.17 3.99 -19.02
C ILE A 20 9.66 4.35 -18.92
N LYS A 21 10.12 5.21 -19.82
CA LYS A 21 11.51 5.66 -19.88
C LYS A 21 11.76 6.93 -19.06
N ALA A 22 10.83 7.89 -19.11
CA ALA A 22 10.97 9.16 -18.40
C ALA A 22 9.61 9.83 -18.11
N LEU A 23 9.57 10.65 -17.06
CA LEU A 23 8.42 11.47 -16.66
C LEU A 23 8.81 12.95 -16.67
N HIS A 24 8.07 13.76 -17.42
CA HIS A 24 8.32 15.18 -17.62
C HIS A 24 7.19 16.04 -17.10
N SER A 25 7.53 17.21 -16.56
CA SER A 25 6.56 18.20 -16.07
C SER A 25 6.05 19.13 -17.17
N ASN A 26 6.64 19.08 -18.35
CA ASN A 26 6.19 19.78 -19.55
C ASN A 26 6.40 18.90 -20.80
N LYS A 27 5.70 19.23 -21.89
CA LYS A 27 5.78 18.47 -23.16
C LYS A 27 7.11 18.65 -23.90
N TYR A 28 7.78 19.79 -23.72
CA TYR A 28 8.95 20.18 -24.51
C TYR A 28 10.21 19.44 -24.10
N ASP A 29 10.24 18.91 -22.88
CA ASP A 29 11.35 18.10 -22.36
C ASP A 29 11.39 16.68 -22.96
N CYS A 30 10.33 16.32 -23.70
CA CYS A 30 10.23 15.03 -24.36
C CYS A 30 11.19 14.92 -25.55
N LYS A 31 12.15 13.99 -25.47
CA LYS A 31 13.08 13.65 -26.55
C LYS A 31 12.53 12.56 -27.49
N SER A 32 11.46 11.91 -27.07
CA SER A 32 10.77 10.82 -27.76
C SER A 32 9.26 11.07 -27.75
N PRO A 33 8.43 10.31 -28.49
CA PRO A 33 6.99 10.44 -28.43
C PRO A 33 6.45 10.27 -26.99
N CYS A 34 5.82 11.33 -26.48
CA CYS A 34 5.23 11.38 -25.14
C CYS A 34 3.71 11.25 -25.17
N LYS A 35 3.13 10.67 -24.11
CA LYS A 35 1.69 10.76 -23.82
C LYS A 35 1.43 11.65 -22.61
N GLU A 36 0.42 12.50 -22.70
CA GLU A 36 -0.04 13.34 -21.59
C GLU A 36 -0.87 12.51 -20.60
N TYR A 37 -0.52 12.60 -19.32
CA TYR A 37 -1.26 12.01 -18.20
C TYR A 37 -1.66 13.12 -17.22
N ILE A 38 -2.91 13.10 -16.80
CA ILE A 38 -3.45 14.06 -15.83
C ILE A 38 -3.62 13.34 -14.49
N VAL A 39 -2.81 13.74 -13.50
CA VAL A 39 -2.91 13.24 -12.14
C VAL A 39 -3.76 14.22 -11.33
N LYS A 40 -4.91 13.72 -10.85
CA LYS A 40 -5.78 14.45 -9.92
C LYS A 40 -5.40 14.08 -8.50
N LEU A 41 -4.82 15.02 -7.75
CA LEU A 41 -4.61 14.81 -6.32
C LEU A 41 -5.98 14.80 -5.63
N ILE A 42 -6.37 13.64 -5.12
CA ILE A 42 -7.52 13.52 -4.23
C ILE A 42 -6.99 13.85 -2.83
N PRO A 43 -7.40 14.96 -2.20
CA PRO A 43 -6.99 15.25 -0.84
C PRO A 43 -7.53 14.13 0.06
N ILE A 44 -6.63 13.32 0.60
CA ILE A 44 -6.97 12.35 1.65
C ILE A 44 -7.47 13.20 2.83
N LYS A 45 -8.75 13.07 3.16
CA LYS A 45 -9.27 13.64 4.41
C LYS A 45 -8.49 12.98 5.53
N ARG A 46 -7.79 13.78 6.36
CA ARG A 46 -6.98 13.29 7.51
C ARG A 46 -7.71 12.31 8.42
N ASP A 47 -9.05 12.36 8.43
CA ASP A 47 -9.90 11.44 9.18
C ASP A 47 -9.73 9.98 8.73
N VAL A 48 -9.51 9.73 7.42
CA VAL A 48 -9.31 8.39 6.86
C VAL A 48 -7.96 7.82 7.29
N GLU A 49 -6.93 8.65 7.40
CA GLU A 49 -5.59 8.22 7.80
C GLU A 49 -5.57 7.79 9.28
N LYS A 50 -6.33 8.49 10.13
CA LYS A 50 -6.50 8.14 11.54
C LYS A 50 -7.33 6.86 11.71
N GLU A 51 -8.45 6.72 10.98
CA GLU A 51 -9.24 5.48 10.98
C GLU A 51 -8.45 4.27 10.48
N LEU A 52 -7.63 4.45 9.44
CA LEU A 52 -6.80 3.38 8.90
C LEU A 52 -5.73 2.94 9.90
N THR A 53 -5.07 3.89 10.56
CA THR A 53 -4.03 3.62 11.57
C THR A 53 -4.62 2.91 12.78
N ASP A 54 -5.72 3.42 13.34
CA ASP A 54 -6.41 2.81 14.48
C ASP A 54 -6.93 1.40 14.13
N SER A 55 -7.34 1.17 12.88
CA SER A 55 -7.78 -0.15 12.41
C SER A 55 -6.62 -1.13 12.24
N ILE A 56 -5.46 -0.68 11.76
CA ILE A 56 -4.26 -1.51 11.61
C ILE A 56 -3.71 -1.93 12.98
N GLU A 57 -3.70 -1.03 13.97
CA GLU A 57 -3.28 -1.34 15.34
C GLU A 57 -4.20 -2.39 15.98
N LYS A 58 -5.52 -2.19 15.90
CA LYS A 58 -6.50 -3.18 16.43
C LYS A 58 -6.40 -4.54 15.74
N PHE A 59 -6.14 -4.56 14.43
CA PHE A 59 -5.95 -5.80 13.68
C PHE A 59 -4.66 -6.52 14.11
N SER A 60 -3.57 -5.78 14.29
CA SER A 60 -2.29 -6.30 14.76
C SER A 60 -2.38 -6.89 16.17
N ASP A 61 -3.05 -6.19 17.09
CA ASP A 61 -3.30 -6.69 18.45
C ASP A 61 -4.14 -7.97 18.46
N THR A 62 -5.13 -8.04 17.58
CA THR A 62 -5.98 -9.23 17.43
C THR A 62 -5.17 -10.42 16.90
N LEU A 63 -4.28 -10.20 15.92
CA LEU A 63 -3.38 -11.23 15.41
C LEU A 63 -2.42 -11.73 16.47
N ILE A 64 -1.80 -10.83 17.25
CA ILE A 64 -0.88 -11.20 18.33
C ILE A 64 -1.59 -12.02 19.40
N LYS A 65 -2.82 -11.64 19.79
CA LYS A 65 -3.62 -12.40 20.77
C LYS A 65 -3.96 -13.80 20.25
N LYS A 66 -4.43 -13.93 19.00
CA LYS A 66 -4.75 -15.23 18.40
C LYS A 66 -3.52 -16.12 18.25
N SER A 67 -2.38 -15.54 17.87
CA SER A 67 -1.09 -16.24 17.79
C SER A 67 -0.68 -16.85 19.13
N LYS A 68 -0.77 -16.10 20.24
CA LYS A 68 -0.45 -16.60 21.59
C LYS A 68 -1.35 -17.76 22.03
N VAL A 69 -2.64 -17.69 21.69
CA VAL A 69 -3.59 -18.78 21.98
C VAL A 69 -3.22 -20.04 21.19
N LEU A 70 -2.92 -19.89 19.90
CA LEU A 70 -2.47 -21.00 19.04
C LEU A 70 -1.17 -21.62 19.55
N ASP A 71 -0.16 -20.82 19.89
CA ASP A 71 1.12 -21.31 20.44
C ASP A 71 0.91 -22.09 21.75
N THR A 72 -0.02 -21.63 22.59
CA THR A 72 -0.36 -22.33 23.84
C THR A 72 -1.02 -23.68 23.59
N GLU A 73 -1.98 -23.74 22.66
CA GLU A 73 -2.63 -25.00 22.27
C GLU A 73 -1.66 -25.96 21.56
N PHE A 74 -0.75 -25.43 20.73
CA PHE A 74 0.30 -26.21 20.08
C PHE A 74 1.27 -26.82 21.11
N LYS A 75 1.69 -26.05 22.12
CA LYS A 75 2.54 -26.53 23.21
C LYS A 75 1.86 -27.61 24.05
N LYS A 76 0.55 -27.44 24.35
CA LYS A 76 -0.23 -28.50 25.03
C LYS A 76 -0.25 -29.77 24.20
N THR A 77 -0.54 -29.65 22.90
CA THR A 77 -0.62 -30.78 21.98
C THR A 77 0.71 -31.51 21.87
N ILE A 78 1.83 -30.79 21.70
CA ILE A 78 3.17 -31.38 21.69
C ILE A 78 3.48 -32.11 23.01
N LYS A 79 3.09 -31.53 24.15
CA LYS A 79 3.28 -32.16 25.47
C LYS A 79 2.47 -33.46 25.59
N THR A 80 1.24 -33.47 25.11
CA THR A 80 0.39 -34.66 25.08
C THR A 80 0.99 -35.74 24.17
N VAL A 81 1.40 -35.39 22.95
CA VAL A 81 2.02 -36.32 22.00
C VAL A 81 3.32 -36.91 22.56
N LYS A 82 4.18 -36.11 23.19
CA LYS A 82 5.39 -36.59 23.88
C LYS A 82 5.08 -37.52 25.06
N GLY A 83 3.94 -37.32 25.73
CA GLY A 83 3.49 -38.18 26.82
C GLY A 83 2.95 -39.54 26.35
N VAL A 84 2.38 -39.59 25.15
CA VAL A 84 1.83 -40.82 24.54
C VAL A 84 2.93 -41.66 23.85
N LEU A 85 4.02 -41.04 23.39
CA LEU A 85 5.17 -41.72 22.77
C LEU A 85 6.17 -42.34 23.78
N LYS A 86 5.78 -42.48 25.06
CA LYS A 86 6.57 -43.12 26.12
C LYS A 86 6.13 -44.56 26.33
#